data_AF-A0A9W8LG45-F1
#
_entry.id   AF-A0A9W8LG45-F1
#
_cell.length_a   1.000
_cell.length_b   1.000
_cell.length_c   1.000
_cell.angle_alpha   90.00
_cell.angle_beta   90.00
_cell.angle_gamma   90.00
#
_symmetry.space_group_name_H-M   'P 1'
#
loop_
_entity.id
_entity.type
_entity.pdbx_description
1 polymer ?
#
loop_
_entity_poly.entity_id
_entity_poly.type
_entity_poly.pdbx_seq_one_letter_code
_entity_poly.pdbx_strand_id
1 'polypeptide(L)'
;MRGLCGFAAALAALGGGAGGCGPAVHNEAAERARQWFSGAGAEAAAVRAVLDRHPESLQAGAVFPDWGYGCMGMDDEAEAAHWSPFMEHGVAHYLATYQGQGQGQGQGQAPSERGEQLVAFLFGVASHQVADEQWHSLSGLREGIMRVLAASTFGGDYARAHDVLDVGGDFALAHMSDLGHMLDKWSVPVDDVLAIYRRMGFSVSRWRMNLCITRQFYAMEAVKRFGRGLFPSYASRAPMLIERLDDYYIGGLYAMATATHDCWAAVADWFATGNLTRRCLVDDRLRRPPPRGSPERLERSRGRSLLRRMGLSSGRLRQLRDAISVDD
;
A
#
# COMPACT_ATOMS: atom_id res chain seq x y z
N MET A 1 9.11 -6.10 -47.08
CA MET A 1 9.59 -6.12 -45.68
C MET A 1 9.70 -4.71 -45.15
N ARG A 2 8.56 -4.09 -44.81
CA ARG A 2 8.47 -2.80 -44.10
C ARG A 2 7.20 -2.87 -43.26
N GLY A 3 7.32 -2.71 -41.96
CA GLY A 3 6.20 -2.71 -41.02
C GLY A 3 6.42 -3.64 -39.85
N LEU A 4 7.20 -3.18 -38.85
CA LEU A 4 7.22 -3.73 -37.48
C LEU A 4 7.87 -2.79 -36.43
N CYS A 5 8.26 -1.55 -36.79
CA CYS A 5 8.81 -0.57 -35.83
C CYS A 5 7.75 0.35 -35.17
N GLY A 6 6.45 0.14 -35.42
CA GLY A 6 5.41 1.09 -34.99
C GLY A 6 4.84 0.89 -33.58
N PHE A 7 5.03 -0.28 -32.96
CA PHE A 7 4.35 -0.62 -31.70
C PHE A 7 5.22 -0.52 -30.43
N ALA A 8 6.55 -0.46 -30.57
CA ALA A 8 7.45 -0.29 -29.43
C ALA A 8 7.54 1.18 -28.94
N ALA A 9 7.16 2.15 -29.78
CA ALA A 9 7.25 3.57 -29.44
C ALA A 9 6.08 4.09 -28.58
N ALA A 10 4.93 3.41 -28.57
CA ALA A 10 3.76 3.85 -27.80
C ALA A 10 3.86 3.55 -26.29
N LEU A 11 4.68 2.58 -25.89
CA LEU A 11 4.98 2.30 -24.48
C LEU A 11 6.10 3.20 -23.93
N ALA A 12 7.03 3.65 -24.79
CA ALA A 12 8.10 4.56 -24.39
C ALA A 12 7.62 6.02 -24.21
N ALA A 13 6.51 6.43 -24.83
CA ALA A 13 5.93 7.76 -24.66
C ALA A 13 5.15 7.95 -23.34
N LEU A 14 5.00 6.88 -22.54
CA LEU A 14 4.60 6.94 -21.12
C LEU A 14 5.82 6.97 -20.19
N GLY A 15 7.04 7.07 -20.74
CA GLY A 15 8.33 7.02 -20.05
C GLY A 15 8.71 8.32 -19.33
N GLY A 16 7.86 8.78 -18.42
CA GLY A 16 8.30 9.60 -17.30
C GLY A 16 8.51 8.69 -16.10
N GLY A 17 9.74 8.22 -15.88
CA GLY A 17 10.17 7.47 -14.69
C GLY A 17 9.25 6.33 -14.27
N ALA A 18 9.52 5.11 -14.73
CA ALA A 18 8.91 3.90 -14.21
C ALA A 18 9.40 3.61 -12.77
N GLY A 19 9.08 4.49 -11.84
CA GLY A 19 9.22 4.29 -10.39
C GLY A 19 7.96 3.68 -9.78
N GLY A 20 7.07 3.11 -10.59
CA GLY A 20 5.94 2.33 -10.09
C GLY A 20 6.30 0.85 -10.09
N CYS A 21 6.18 0.21 -8.93
CA CYS A 21 6.46 -1.20 -8.71
C CYS A 21 5.55 -2.09 -9.57
N GLY A 22 5.85 -3.39 -9.66
CA GLY A 22 5.09 -4.35 -10.47
C GLY A 22 3.66 -4.58 -9.95
N PRO A 23 2.60 -3.96 -10.53
CA PRO A 23 1.25 -4.08 -10.00
C PRO A 23 0.73 -5.51 -9.96
N ALA A 24 1.18 -6.40 -10.85
CA ALA A 24 0.76 -7.79 -10.85
C ALA A 24 1.39 -8.56 -9.68
N VAL A 25 2.68 -8.35 -9.39
CA VAL A 25 3.37 -8.98 -8.26
C VAL A 25 2.71 -8.64 -6.92
N HIS A 26 2.36 -7.37 -6.68
CA HIS A 26 1.69 -6.99 -5.43
C HIS A 26 0.29 -7.60 -5.31
N ASN A 27 -0.47 -7.65 -6.40
CA ASN A 27 -1.78 -8.31 -6.43
C ASN A 27 -1.68 -9.80 -6.17
N GLU A 28 -0.68 -10.47 -6.75
CA GLU A 28 -0.44 -11.90 -6.54
C GLU A 28 -0.05 -12.19 -5.07
N ALA A 29 0.80 -11.37 -4.46
CA ALA A 29 1.15 -11.50 -3.05
C ALA A 29 -0.10 -11.34 -2.15
N ALA A 30 -0.94 -10.34 -2.42
CA ALA A 30 -2.19 -10.12 -1.71
C ALA A 30 -3.19 -11.27 -1.91
N GLU A 31 -3.30 -11.80 -3.13
CA GLU A 31 -4.21 -12.91 -3.44
C GLU A 31 -3.79 -14.21 -2.75
N ARG A 32 -2.49 -14.55 -2.78
CA ARG A 32 -1.97 -15.71 -2.04
C ARG A 32 -2.17 -15.55 -0.54
N ALA A 33 -1.88 -14.37 0.00
CA ALA A 33 -2.12 -14.06 1.40
C ALA A 33 -3.60 -14.22 1.75
N ARG A 34 -4.52 -13.71 0.90
CA ARG A 34 -5.97 -13.92 1.01
C ARG A 34 -6.26 -15.39 1.10
N GLN A 35 -5.88 -16.19 0.11
CA GLN A 35 -6.15 -17.63 0.06
C GLN A 35 -5.72 -18.37 1.33
N TRP A 36 -4.58 -18.01 1.91
CA TRP A 36 -4.05 -18.64 3.12
C TRP A 36 -4.63 -18.08 4.42
N PHE A 37 -5.24 -16.89 4.36
CA PHE A 37 -5.90 -16.23 5.48
C PHE A 37 -7.15 -17.01 5.89
N SER A 38 -6.89 -18.13 6.58
CA SER A 38 -7.84 -19.08 7.13
C SER A 38 -7.57 -19.11 8.64
N GLY A 39 -8.53 -18.56 9.38
CA GLY A 39 -8.26 -17.97 10.69
C GLY A 39 -7.84 -18.94 11.79
N ALA A 40 -6.90 -18.49 12.62
CA ALA A 40 -6.98 -18.69 14.06
C ALA A 40 -7.88 -17.59 14.66
N GLY A 41 -9.21 -17.76 14.63
CA GLY A 41 -10.16 -16.88 15.34
C GLY A 41 -11.33 -16.32 14.50
N ALA A 42 -12.34 -15.78 15.19
CA ALA A 42 -13.58 -15.26 14.58
C ALA A 42 -13.35 -13.94 13.82
N GLU A 43 -12.43 -13.11 14.28
CA GLU A 43 -12.08 -11.81 13.70
C GLU A 43 -11.41 -11.99 12.33
N ALA A 44 -10.45 -12.91 12.23
CA ALA A 44 -9.79 -13.25 10.97
C ALA A 44 -10.80 -13.79 9.95
N ALA A 45 -11.76 -14.61 10.38
CA ALA A 45 -12.82 -15.11 9.51
C ALA A 45 -13.76 -13.99 9.02
N ALA A 46 -14.12 -13.04 9.89
CA ALA A 46 -14.96 -11.90 9.53
C ALA A 46 -14.26 -10.97 8.51
N VAL A 47 -12.98 -10.67 8.74
CA VAL A 47 -12.14 -9.92 7.80
C VAL A 47 -12.02 -10.68 6.48
N ARG A 48 -11.73 -11.99 6.51
CA ARG A 48 -11.63 -12.80 5.29
C ARG A 48 -12.89 -12.71 4.45
N ALA A 49 -14.06 -12.77 5.09
CA ALA A 49 -15.34 -12.63 4.41
C ALA A 49 -15.52 -11.24 3.75
N VAL A 50 -14.99 -10.17 4.35
CA VAL A 50 -14.95 -8.82 3.74
C VAL A 50 -14.02 -8.82 2.52
N LEU A 51 -12.82 -9.40 2.63
CA LEU A 51 -11.87 -9.48 1.51
C LEU A 51 -12.44 -10.28 0.32
N ASP A 52 -13.23 -11.32 0.59
CA ASP A 52 -13.89 -12.13 -0.43
C ASP A 52 -15.05 -11.40 -1.12
N ARG A 53 -15.73 -10.48 -0.43
CA ARG A 53 -16.82 -9.67 -0.99
C ARG A 53 -16.34 -8.48 -1.80
N HIS A 54 -15.17 -7.92 -1.46
CA HIS A 54 -14.61 -6.70 -2.07
C HIS A 54 -13.22 -6.92 -2.67
N PRO A 55 -13.00 -7.94 -3.52
CA PRO A 55 -11.71 -8.21 -4.14
C PRO A 55 -11.21 -7.04 -5.00
N GLU A 56 -12.10 -6.24 -5.61
CA GLU A 56 -11.74 -5.05 -6.37
C GLU A 56 -11.12 -3.94 -5.53
N SER A 57 -11.47 -3.84 -4.25
CA SER A 57 -10.88 -2.88 -3.32
C SER A 57 -9.58 -3.41 -2.74
N LEU A 58 -9.51 -4.72 -2.44
CA LEU A 58 -8.26 -5.37 -2.05
C LEU A 58 -7.17 -5.19 -3.11
N GLN A 59 -7.50 -5.48 -4.38
CA GLN A 59 -6.54 -5.36 -5.49
C GLN A 59 -6.11 -3.92 -5.76
N ALA A 60 -7.06 -2.98 -5.69
CA ALA A 60 -6.74 -1.56 -5.79
C ALA A 60 -5.81 -1.11 -4.66
N GLY A 61 -6.06 -1.57 -3.43
CA GLY A 61 -5.21 -1.28 -2.27
C GLY A 61 -3.80 -1.86 -2.39
N ALA A 62 -3.66 -3.07 -2.96
CA ALA A 62 -2.36 -3.73 -3.15
C ALA A 62 -1.42 -2.99 -4.11
N VAL A 63 -1.95 -2.14 -4.98
CA VAL A 63 -1.17 -1.29 -5.89
C VAL A 63 -1.16 0.16 -5.44
N PHE A 64 -2.01 0.52 -4.47
CA PHE A 64 -2.28 1.92 -4.17
C PHE A 64 -1.04 2.69 -3.75
N PRO A 65 -0.13 2.21 -2.89
CA PRO A 65 0.99 3.04 -2.45
C PRO A 65 1.83 3.62 -3.60
N ASP A 66 1.96 2.91 -4.73
CA ASP A 66 2.65 3.40 -5.94
C ASP A 66 1.90 4.45 -6.76
N TRP A 67 0.68 4.83 -6.36
CA TRP A 67 -0.27 5.53 -7.22
C TRP A 67 0.28 6.81 -7.84
N GLY A 68 1.16 7.54 -7.14
CA GLY A 68 1.61 8.88 -7.49
C GLY A 68 3.03 9.00 -8.06
N TYR A 69 3.85 7.94 -8.03
CA TYR A 69 5.24 8.04 -8.50
C TYR A 69 5.32 8.44 -9.97
N GLY A 70 6.12 9.46 -10.29
CA GLY A 70 6.23 10.01 -11.64
C GLY A 70 4.89 10.53 -12.20
N CYS A 71 3.89 10.79 -11.36
CA CYS A 71 2.56 11.24 -11.79
C CYS A 71 2.19 12.57 -11.15
N MET A 72 2.25 13.65 -11.95
CA MET A 72 1.80 14.98 -11.52
C MET A 72 2.47 15.51 -10.24
N GLY A 73 3.69 15.04 -9.94
CA GLY A 73 4.47 15.42 -8.76
C GLY A 73 3.86 14.96 -7.44
N MET A 74 3.22 13.78 -7.43
CA MET A 74 2.58 13.19 -6.24
C MET A 74 3.47 12.11 -5.57
N ASP A 75 4.79 12.17 -5.79
CA ASP A 75 5.75 11.18 -5.30
C ASP A 75 5.77 11.12 -3.77
N ASP A 76 5.76 12.27 -3.08
CA ASP A 76 5.77 12.33 -1.61
C ASP A 76 4.48 11.76 -1.00
N GLU A 77 3.32 12.00 -1.63
CA GLU A 77 2.04 11.47 -1.15
C GLU A 77 1.88 9.97 -1.44
N ALA A 78 2.42 9.48 -2.55
CA ALA A 78 2.55 8.06 -2.84
C ALA A 78 3.44 7.38 -1.79
N GLU A 79 4.65 7.91 -1.60
CA GLU A 79 5.62 7.46 -0.58
C GLU A 79 4.99 7.37 0.81
N ALA A 80 4.20 8.38 1.21
CA ALA A 80 3.55 8.38 2.52
C ALA A 80 2.62 7.18 2.77
N ALA A 81 2.03 6.60 1.72
CA ALA A 81 1.18 5.41 1.82
C ALA A 81 1.96 4.10 2.02
N HIS A 82 3.29 4.08 1.83
CA HIS A 82 4.14 2.90 2.07
C HIS A 82 4.41 2.66 3.56
N TRP A 83 4.09 3.63 4.43
CA TRP A 83 4.50 3.59 5.82
C TRP A 83 3.33 3.48 6.80
N SER A 84 3.61 2.96 7.98
CA SER A 84 2.64 2.72 9.05
C SER A 84 1.73 3.91 9.38
N PRO A 85 2.17 5.18 9.38
CA PRO A 85 1.27 6.31 9.64
C PRO A 85 0.02 6.33 8.76
N PHE A 86 0.11 5.93 7.48
CA PHE A 86 -1.07 5.85 6.60
C PHE A 86 -2.09 4.84 7.13
N MET A 87 -1.63 3.66 7.55
CA MET A 87 -2.48 2.62 8.12
C MET A 87 -3.04 3.03 9.50
N GLU A 88 -2.23 3.65 10.36
CA GLU A 88 -2.67 4.15 11.67
C GLU A 88 -3.81 5.19 11.51
N HIS A 89 -3.65 6.14 10.58
CA HIS A 89 -4.68 7.12 10.27
C HIS A 89 -5.89 6.52 9.54
N GLY A 90 -5.67 5.49 8.72
CA GLY A 90 -6.72 4.71 8.05
C GLY A 90 -7.65 3.99 9.02
N VAL A 91 -7.07 3.24 9.95
CA VAL A 91 -7.84 2.57 11.01
C VAL A 91 -8.57 3.60 11.87
N ALA A 92 -7.89 4.65 12.32
CA ALA A 92 -8.52 5.70 13.13
C ALA A 92 -9.68 6.39 12.39
N HIS A 93 -9.54 6.64 11.09
CA HIS A 93 -10.60 7.19 10.25
C HIS A 93 -11.78 6.21 10.13
N TYR A 94 -11.51 4.93 9.90
CA TYR A 94 -12.57 3.91 9.83
C TYR A 94 -13.35 3.83 11.15
N LEU A 95 -12.66 3.74 12.28
CA LEU A 95 -13.29 3.64 13.60
C LEU A 95 -14.16 4.87 13.89
N ALA A 96 -13.70 6.07 13.52
CA ALA A 96 -14.45 7.30 13.72
C ALA A 96 -15.68 7.40 12.80
N THR A 97 -15.55 6.96 11.55
CA THR A 97 -16.56 7.16 10.49
C THR A 97 -17.62 6.06 10.46
N TYR A 98 -17.20 4.80 10.61
CA TYR A 98 -18.04 3.62 10.39
C TYR A 98 -18.39 2.85 11.66
N GLN A 99 -17.69 3.08 12.77
CA GLN A 99 -17.99 2.45 14.08
C GLN A 99 -18.45 3.43 15.16
N GLY A 100 -18.43 4.74 14.89
CA GLY A 100 -18.99 5.77 15.77
C GLY A 100 -18.31 5.84 17.14
N GLN A 101 -17.23 6.60 17.27
CA GLN A 101 -16.57 6.82 18.58
C GLN A 101 -17.35 7.73 19.56
N GLY A 102 -18.65 7.93 19.39
CA GLY A 102 -19.45 8.77 20.28
C GLY A 102 -20.95 8.61 20.11
N GLN A 103 -21.61 8.08 21.14
CA GLN A 103 -23.04 8.15 21.41
C GLN A 103 -23.98 7.45 20.40
N GLY A 104 -24.28 6.18 20.69
CA GLY A 104 -25.61 5.63 20.42
C GLY A 104 -25.82 4.81 19.14
N GLN A 105 -24.78 4.55 18.35
CA GLN A 105 -24.84 3.55 17.28
C GLN A 105 -24.05 2.31 17.69
N GLY A 106 -24.75 1.17 17.73
CA GLY A 106 -24.42 0.05 18.59
C GLY A 106 -23.17 -0.72 18.17
N GLN A 107 -22.43 -1.16 19.20
CA GLN A 107 -21.70 -2.43 19.15
C GLN A 107 -22.66 -3.49 18.57
N GLY A 108 -22.45 -3.90 17.31
CA GLY A 108 -23.26 -4.91 16.63
C GLY A 108 -23.79 -4.57 15.25
N GLN A 109 -23.61 -3.35 14.72
CA GLN A 109 -23.93 -3.08 13.31
C GLN A 109 -22.77 -3.52 12.41
N ALA A 110 -23.09 -4.38 11.44
CA ALA A 110 -22.16 -4.74 10.37
C ALA A 110 -21.70 -3.46 9.66
N PRO A 111 -20.43 -3.36 9.25
CA PRO A 111 -19.94 -2.20 8.52
C PRO A 111 -20.81 -1.96 7.29
N SER A 112 -21.04 -0.69 6.94
CA SER A 112 -21.67 -0.37 5.66
C SER A 112 -20.80 -0.89 4.51
N GLU A 113 -21.38 -1.08 3.32
CA GLU A 113 -20.63 -1.52 2.14
C GLU A 113 -19.37 -0.65 1.88
N ARG A 114 -19.49 0.67 2.07
CA ARG A 114 -18.34 1.60 1.99
C ARG A 114 -17.28 1.34 3.06
N GLY A 115 -17.71 1.03 4.29
CA GLY A 115 -16.81 0.63 5.36
C GLY A 115 -16.08 -0.67 5.04
N GLU A 116 -16.78 -1.67 4.49
CA GLU A 116 -16.17 -2.93 4.05
C GLU A 116 -15.17 -2.72 2.90
N GLN A 117 -15.48 -1.86 1.92
CA GLN A 117 -14.57 -1.47 0.84
C GLN A 117 -13.30 -0.80 1.38
N LEU A 118 -13.43 0.11 2.36
CA LEU A 118 -12.27 0.73 3.01
C LEU A 118 -11.42 -0.30 3.77
N VAL A 119 -12.04 -1.26 4.46
CA VAL A 119 -11.32 -2.35 5.13
C VAL A 119 -10.55 -3.17 4.10
N ALA A 120 -11.20 -3.64 3.03
CA ALA A 120 -10.53 -4.43 2.00
C ALA A 120 -9.37 -3.66 1.34
N PHE A 121 -9.59 -2.38 1.03
CA PHE A 121 -8.56 -1.50 0.49
C PHE A 121 -7.35 -1.35 1.42
N LEU A 122 -7.57 -1.09 2.72
CA LEU A 122 -6.47 -0.95 3.69
C LEU A 122 -5.72 -2.26 3.92
N PHE A 123 -6.39 -3.42 3.83
CA PHE A 123 -5.70 -4.72 3.83
C PHE A 123 -4.83 -4.91 2.58
N GLY A 124 -5.29 -4.43 1.42
CA GLY A 124 -4.46 -4.36 0.20
C GLY A 124 -3.22 -3.50 0.41
N VAL A 125 -3.39 -2.29 0.95
CA VAL A 125 -2.27 -1.40 1.27
C VAL A 125 -1.29 -2.07 2.23
N ALA A 126 -1.77 -2.73 3.29
CA ALA A 126 -0.90 -3.46 4.20
C ALA A 126 -0.11 -4.58 3.50
N SER A 127 -0.72 -5.28 2.53
CA SER A 127 -0.01 -6.28 1.72
C SER A 127 1.09 -5.64 0.88
N HIS A 128 0.82 -4.48 0.28
CA HIS A 128 1.82 -3.75 -0.47
C HIS A 128 3.02 -3.39 0.42
N GLN A 129 2.77 -2.72 1.55
CA GLN A 129 3.82 -2.28 2.47
C GLN A 129 4.76 -3.43 2.90
N VAL A 130 4.19 -4.59 3.21
CA VAL A 130 4.95 -5.78 3.63
C VAL A 130 5.72 -6.41 2.48
N ALA A 131 5.11 -6.49 1.29
CA ALA A 131 5.77 -6.99 0.09
C ALA A 131 6.98 -6.11 -0.24
N ASP A 132 6.80 -4.79 -0.20
CA ASP A 132 7.82 -3.80 -0.55
C ASP A 132 9.08 -3.88 0.31
N GLU A 133 8.93 -4.09 1.62
CA GLU A 133 10.09 -4.23 2.49
C GLU A 133 11.00 -5.38 2.05
N GLN A 134 10.40 -6.51 1.66
CA GLN A 134 11.15 -7.68 1.22
C GLN A 134 11.63 -7.54 -0.23
N TRP A 135 10.74 -7.07 -1.11
CA TRP A 135 10.97 -6.89 -2.54
C TRP A 135 12.11 -5.90 -2.77
N HIS A 136 11.98 -4.69 -2.24
CA HIS A 136 12.98 -3.62 -2.30
C HIS A 136 14.03 -3.69 -1.18
N SER A 137 14.13 -4.78 -0.42
CA SER A 137 15.18 -4.97 0.60
C SER A 137 15.32 -3.77 1.56
N LEU A 138 14.19 -3.19 1.96
CA LEU A 138 14.10 -2.02 2.82
C LEU A 138 14.36 -2.42 4.28
N SER A 139 14.34 -1.44 5.18
CA SER A 139 14.40 -1.69 6.63
C SER A 139 15.65 -2.46 7.08
N GLY A 140 16.74 -2.39 6.29
CA GLY A 140 17.99 -3.07 6.56
C GLY A 140 18.02 -4.56 6.22
N LEU A 141 17.03 -5.09 5.50
CA LEU A 141 17.01 -6.48 5.01
C LEU A 141 18.14 -6.68 3.99
N ARG A 142 19.26 -7.27 4.42
CA ARG A 142 20.47 -7.38 3.59
C ARG A 142 20.34 -8.42 2.50
N GLU A 143 19.48 -9.39 2.72
CA GLU A 143 19.28 -10.55 1.89
C GLU A 143 17.94 -10.54 1.15
N GLY A 144 17.26 -9.39 1.12
CA GLY A 144 16.09 -9.20 0.27
C GLY A 144 16.42 -9.34 -1.22
N ILE A 145 15.40 -9.68 -2.01
CA ILE A 145 15.56 -10.09 -3.41
C ILE A 145 16.25 -9.02 -4.26
N MET A 146 15.93 -7.73 -4.08
CA MET A 146 16.57 -6.63 -4.80
C MET A 146 18.08 -6.57 -4.55
N ARG A 147 18.53 -6.63 -3.29
CA ARG A 147 19.96 -6.58 -2.97
C ARG A 147 20.71 -7.77 -3.55
N VAL A 148 20.11 -8.95 -3.50
CA VAL A 148 20.72 -10.16 -4.07
C VAL A 148 20.74 -10.11 -5.59
N LEU A 149 19.68 -9.61 -6.23
CA LEU A 149 19.65 -9.40 -7.68
C LEU A 149 20.72 -8.39 -8.11
N ALA A 150 20.83 -7.26 -7.42
CA ALA A 150 21.86 -6.25 -7.66
C ALA A 150 23.27 -6.85 -7.55
N ALA A 151 23.56 -7.56 -6.47
CA ALA A 151 24.88 -8.12 -6.22
C ALA A 151 25.24 -9.27 -7.19
N SER A 152 24.30 -10.16 -7.50
CA SER A 152 24.54 -11.35 -8.31
C SER A 152 24.55 -11.08 -9.82
N THR A 153 23.70 -10.16 -10.29
CA THR A 153 23.42 -9.98 -11.72
C THR A 153 23.92 -8.64 -12.25
N PHE A 154 23.87 -7.59 -11.43
CA PHE A 154 24.15 -6.22 -11.87
C PHE A 154 25.41 -5.61 -11.24
N GLY A 155 26.30 -6.43 -10.67
CA GLY A 155 27.58 -5.96 -10.10
C GLY A 155 27.42 -4.96 -8.95
N GLY A 156 26.29 -5.01 -8.25
CA GLY A 156 25.93 -4.07 -7.18
C GLY A 156 25.15 -2.83 -7.63
N ASP A 157 24.82 -2.69 -8.93
CA ASP A 157 23.99 -1.58 -9.42
C ASP A 157 22.53 -1.76 -8.99
N TYR A 158 22.17 -1.01 -7.95
CA TYR A 158 20.86 -1.06 -7.32
C TYR A 158 19.75 -0.48 -8.19
N ALA A 159 20.02 0.64 -8.87
CA ALA A 159 19.02 1.30 -9.72
C ALA A 159 18.67 0.41 -10.92
N ARG A 160 19.67 -0.23 -11.53
CA ARG A 160 19.43 -1.17 -12.62
C ARG A 160 18.72 -2.44 -12.16
N ALA A 161 19.05 -2.93 -10.96
CA ALA A 161 18.32 -4.06 -10.37
C ALA A 161 16.85 -3.70 -10.16
N HIS A 162 16.57 -2.48 -9.69
CA HIS A 162 15.23 -1.96 -9.47
C HIS A 162 14.40 -1.94 -10.75
N ASP A 163 14.89 -1.28 -11.80
CA ASP A 163 14.21 -1.20 -13.09
C ASP A 163 13.88 -2.58 -13.68
N VAL A 164 14.76 -3.56 -13.47
CA VAL A 164 14.57 -4.92 -13.98
C VAL A 164 13.66 -5.74 -13.08
N LEU A 165 13.74 -5.60 -11.76
CA LEU A 165 12.95 -6.37 -10.80
C LEU A 165 11.47 -6.04 -10.95
N ASP A 166 11.09 -4.76 -10.97
CA ASP A 166 9.69 -4.36 -10.90
C ASP A 166 8.92 -4.71 -12.17
N VAL A 167 9.48 -4.33 -13.33
CA VAL A 167 8.86 -4.64 -14.61
C VAL A 167 9.05 -6.12 -14.98
N GLY A 168 10.23 -6.67 -14.69
CA GLY A 168 10.54 -8.05 -15.01
C GLY A 168 9.78 -9.05 -14.16
N GLY A 169 9.51 -8.73 -12.90
CA GLY A 169 8.71 -9.54 -11.98
C GLY A 169 7.28 -9.71 -12.49
N ASP A 170 6.65 -8.64 -12.95
CA ASP A 170 5.32 -8.66 -13.55
C ASP A 170 5.27 -9.49 -14.84
N PHE A 171 6.26 -9.36 -15.71
CA PHE A 171 6.31 -10.15 -16.94
C PHE A 171 6.64 -11.62 -16.68
N ALA A 172 7.50 -11.91 -15.70
CA ALA A 172 7.78 -13.27 -15.25
C ALA A 172 6.52 -13.91 -14.67
N LEU A 173 5.81 -13.21 -13.79
CA LEU A 173 4.54 -13.63 -13.22
C LEU A 173 3.49 -13.89 -14.32
N ALA A 174 3.30 -12.96 -15.26
CA ALA A 174 2.38 -13.13 -16.38
C ALA A 174 2.78 -14.27 -17.33
N HIS A 175 4.05 -14.69 -17.33
CA HIS A 175 4.51 -15.83 -18.11
C HIS A 175 4.26 -17.17 -17.41
N MET A 176 4.45 -17.21 -16.10
CA MET A 176 4.37 -18.44 -15.30
C MET A 176 2.97 -18.75 -14.77
N SER A 177 2.11 -17.75 -14.62
CA SER A 177 0.80 -17.87 -13.97
C SER A 177 -0.35 -17.35 -14.85
N ASP A 178 -1.55 -17.87 -14.59
CA ASP A 178 -2.78 -17.30 -15.11
C ASP A 178 -3.24 -16.13 -14.21
N LEU A 179 -3.26 -14.93 -14.79
CA LEU A 179 -3.67 -13.70 -14.10
C LEU A 179 -5.19 -13.44 -14.16
N GLY A 180 -5.99 -14.44 -14.56
CA GLY A 180 -7.46 -14.33 -14.64
C GLY A 180 -8.15 -13.99 -13.31
N HIS A 181 -7.49 -14.19 -12.17
CA HIS A 181 -7.97 -13.80 -10.85
C HIS A 181 -7.82 -12.28 -10.57
N MET A 182 -6.96 -11.58 -11.32
CA MET A 182 -6.83 -10.12 -11.26
C MET A 182 -8.00 -9.50 -12.04
N LEU A 183 -8.82 -8.70 -11.37
CA LEU A 183 -10.07 -8.19 -11.92
C LEU A 183 -9.81 -7.10 -12.97
N ASP A 184 -10.75 -6.96 -13.90
CA ASP A 184 -10.80 -5.89 -14.90
C ASP A 184 -11.53 -4.63 -14.37
N LYS A 185 -11.69 -4.54 -13.05
CA LYS A 185 -12.28 -3.40 -12.34
C LYS A 185 -11.62 -3.25 -10.97
N TRP A 186 -11.39 -2.01 -10.57
CA TRP A 186 -10.93 -1.63 -9.23
C TRP A 186 -11.92 -0.69 -8.56
N SER A 187 -12.03 -0.78 -7.24
CA SER A 187 -12.83 0.15 -6.43
C SER A 187 -11.96 0.79 -5.36
N VAL A 188 -11.66 2.07 -5.55
CA VAL A 188 -10.89 2.88 -4.59
C VAL A 188 -11.86 3.70 -3.74
N PRO A 189 -11.81 3.64 -2.40
CA PRO A 189 -12.63 4.46 -1.51
C PRO A 189 -12.07 5.89 -1.42
N VAL A 190 -12.08 6.62 -2.54
CA VAL A 190 -11.35 7.90 -2.73
C VAL A 190 -11.67 8.92 -1.64
N ASP A 191 -12.93 9.04 -1.21
CA ASP A 191 -13.33 10.00 -0.17
C ASP A 191 -12.64 9.71 1.17
N ASP A 192 -12.58 8.43 1.55
CA ASP A 192 -11.92 7.98 2.77
C ASP A 192 -10.40 8.17 2.66
N VAL A 193 -9.80 7.80 1.53
CA VAL A 193 -8.36 7.96 1.29
C VAL A 193 -7.94 9.44 1.35
N LEU A 194 -8.70 10.34 0.75
CA LEU A 194 -8.44 11.78 0.84
C LEU A 194 -8.59 12.30 2.28
N ALA A 195 -9.51 11.75 3.07
CA ALA A 195 -9.64 12.08 4.49
C ALA A 195 -8.44 11.58 5.31
N ILE A 196 -7.91 10.40 5.00
CA ILE A 196 -6.69 9.83 5.62
C ILE A 196 -5.49 10.74 5.35
N TYR A 197 -5.23 11.09 4.08
CA TYR A 197 -4.14 12.01 3.73
C TYR A 197 -4.26 13.36 4.43
N ARG A 198 -5.48 13.93 4.51
CA ARG A 198 -5.71 15.19 5.20
C ARG A 198 -5.35 15.10 6.69
N ARG A 199 -5.63 13.96 7.35
CA ARG A 199 -5.26 13.72 8.76
C ARG A 199 -3.75 13.59 8.94
N MET A 200 -3.03 13.13 7.92
CA MET A 200 -1.58 13.06 7.88
C MET A 200 -0.92 14.41 7.54
N GLY A 201 -1.70 15.43 7.16
CA GLY A 201 -1.19 16.74 6.77
C GLY A 201 -0.90 16.89 5.26
N PHE A 202 -1.25 15.90 4.45
CA PHE A 202 -1.12 15.97 3.00
C PHE A 202 -2.37 16.59 2.34
N SER A 203 -2.15 17.35 1.26
CA SER A 203 -3.21 17.95 0.46
C SER A 203 -3.27 17.30 -0.92
N VAL A 204 -3.84 16.11 -0.99
CA VAL A 204 -4.00 15.38 -2.25
C VAL A 204 -5.21 15.89 -3.04
N SER A 205 -5.01 16.21 -4.31
CA SER A 205 -6.10 16.54 -5.23
C SER A 205 -6.81 15.28 -5.72
N ARG A 206 -8.15 15.25 -5.62
CA ARG A 206 -8.99 14.15 -6.10
C ARG A 206 -8.71 13.78 -7.56
N TRP A 207 -8.64 14.78 -8.45
CA TRP A 207 -8.47 14.51 -9.88
C TRP A 207 -7.09 13.92 -10.17
N ARG A 208 -6.04 14.39 -9.47
CA ARG A 208 -4.69 13.84 -9.59
C ARG A 208 -4.66 12.39 -9.13
N MET A 209 -5.21 12.12 -7.94
CA MET A 209 -5.31 10.75 -7.42
C MET A 209 -6.03 9.84 -8.39
N ASN A 210 -7.22 10.22 -8.85
CA ASN A 210 -8.01 9.41 -9.77
C ASN A 210 -7.28 9.14 -11.09
N LEU A 211 -6.64 10.16 -11.68
CA LEU A 211 -5.88 9.99 -12.91
C LEU A 211 -4.70 9.03 -12.71
N CYS A 212 -3.94 9.23 -11.64
CA CYS A 212 -2.71 8.49 -11.38
C CYS A 212 -2.97 7.03 -10.96
N ILE A 213 -4.00 6.76 -10.14
CA ILE A 213 -4.41 5.38 -9.86
C ILE A 213 -5.01 4.68 -11.09
N THR A 214 -5.72 5.42 -11.96
CA THR A 214 -6.22 4.90 -13.24
C THR A 214 -5.06 4.50 -14.16
N ARG A 215 -3.96 5.24 -14.16
CA ARG A 215 -2.73 4.87 -14.87
C ARG A 215 -2.19 3.53 -14.38
N GLN A 216 -2.13 3.31 -13.06
CA GLN A 216 -1.68 2.04 -12.48
C GLN A 216 -2.61 0.86 -12.88
N PHE A 217 -3.92 1.08 -12.87
CA PHE A 217 -4.89 0.09 -13.33
C PHE A 217 -4.62 -0.33 -14.78
N TYR A 218 -4.38 0.63 -15.68
CA TYR A 218 -4.05 0.32 -17.07
C TYR A 218 -2.67 -0.35 -17.24
N ALA A 219 -1.71 -0.06 -16.36
CA ALA A 219 -0.43 -0.78 -16.35
C ALA A 219 -0.64 -2.27 -16.03
N MET A 220 -1.44 -2.59 -15.00
CA MET A 220 -1.82 -3.98 -14.68
C MET A 220 -2.56 -4.65 -15.85
N GLU A 221 -3.54 -3.97 -16.46
CA GLU A 221 -4.26 -4.52 -17.62
C GLU A 221 -3.32 -4.78 -18.82
N ALA A 222 -2.30 -3.94 -19.03
CA ALA A 222 -1.28 -4.16 -20.04
C ALA A 222 -0.42 -5.39 -19.72
N VAL A 223 -0.04 -5.60 -18.45
CA VAL A 223 0.69 -6.80 -18.00
C VAL A 223 -0.14 -8.06 -18.24
N LYS A 224 -1.42 -8.07 -17.87
CA LYS A 224 -2.33 -9.20 -18.11
C LYS A 224 -2.42 -9.59 -19.58
N ARG A 225 -2.50 -8.60 -20.48
CA ARG A 225 -2.72 -8.82 -21.92
C ARG A 225 -1.44 -9.12 -22.68
N PHE A 226 -0.33 -8.50 -22.31
CA PHE A 226 0.90 -8.48 -23.11
C PHE A 226 2.13 -9.00 -22.37
N GLY A 227 2.09 -9.13 -21.05
CA GLY A 227 3.25 -9.49 -20.21
C GLY A 227 3.93 -10.79 -20.65
N ARG A 228 3.13 -11.82 -20.97
CA ARG A 228 3.64 -13.11 -21.46
C ARG A 228 4.48 -13.00 -22.75
N GLY A 229 4.11 -12.07 -23.64
CA GLY A 229 4.84 -11.80 -24.88
C GLY A 229 6.06 -10.90 -24.69
N LEU A 230 6.07 -10.07 -23.64
CA LEU A 230 7.17 -9.19 -23.27
C LEU A 230 8.24 -9.90 -22.42
N PHE A 231 7.88 -11.00 -21.75
CA PHE A 231 8.77 -11.80 -20.92
C PHE A 231 10.14 -12.14 -21.55
N PRO A 232 10.26 -12.59 -22.81
CA PRO A 232 11.57 -12.91 -23.40
C PRO A 232 12.56 -11.74 -23.41
N SER A 233 12.08 -10.48 -23.41
CA SER A 233 12.93 -9.29 -23.40
C SER A 233 13.55 -8.99 -22.02
N TYR A 234 12.98 -9.57 -20.95
CA TYR A 234 13.43 -9.44 -19.56
C TYR A 234 14.08 -10.72 -19.02
N ALA A 235 13.65 -11.89 -19.49
CA ALA A 235 14.14 -13.20 -19.06
C ALA A 235 15.67 -13.33 -19.08
N SER A 236 16.33 -12.79 -20.11
CA SER A 236 17.79 -12.84 -20.23
C SER A 236 18.54 -11.85 -19.33
N ARG A 237 17.85 -10.85 -18.76
CA ARG A 237 18.46 -9.79 -17.96
C ARG A 237 18.57 -10.16 -16.49
N ALA A 238 17.67 -11.00 -16.00
CA ALA A 238 17.62 -11.41 -14.60
C ALA A 238 17.07 -12.85 -14.47
N PRO A 239 17.90 -13.88 -14.70
CA PRO A 239 17.49 -15.29 -14.56
C PRO A 239 16.87 -15.61 -13.19
N MET A 240 17.30 -14.90 -12.14
CA MET A 240 16.74 -15.01 -10.80
C MET A 240 15.22 -14.79 -10.75
N LEU A 241 14.64 -13.94 -11.61
CA LEU A 241 13.19 -13.73 -11.67
C LEU A 241 12.43 -14.90 -12.29
N ILE A 242 13.12 -15.78 -13.00
CA ILE A 242 12.53 -16.99 -13.57
C ILE A 242 12.65 -18.12 -12.56
N GLU A 243 13.83 -18.24 -11.96
CA GLU A 243 14.18 -19.37 -11.12
C GLU A 243 13.61 -19.23 -9.72
N ARG A 244 13.52 -18.01 -9.18
CA ARG A 244 13.33 -17.76 -7.75
C ARG A 244 12.18 -16.80 -7.42
N LEU A 245 11.41 -16.33 -8.40
CA LEU A 245 10.32 -15.38 -8.14
C LEU A 245 9.29 -15.93 -7.15
N ASP A 246 8.96 -17.23 -7.21
CA ASP A 246 8.03 -17.83 -6.26
C ASP A 246 8.66 -18.06 -4.87
N ASP A 247 9.86 -18.65 -4.83
CA ASP A 247 10.40 -19.33 -3.65
C ASP A 247 11.61 -18.65 -3.00
N TYR A 248 12.05 -17.49 -3.51
CA TYR A 248 13.13 -16.77 -2.87
C TYR A 248 12.71 -16.34 -1.45
N TYR A 249 13.61 -16.57 -0.50
CA TYR A 249 13.22 -16.62 0.90
C TYR A 249 12.84 -15.25 1.51
N ILE A 250 13.35 -14.13 1.00
CA ILE A 250 12.93 -12.76 1.35
C ILE A 250 12.65 -12.00 0.06
N GLY A 251 11.36 -11.87 -0.28
CA GLY A 251 10.91 -11.15 -1.48
C GLY A 251 10.46 -12.05 -2.62
N GLY A 252 10.53 -13.39 -2.47
CA GLY A 252 9.74 -14.28 -3.33
C GLY A 252 8.25 -14.20 -2.99
N LEU A 253 7.37 -14.56 -3.93
CA LEU A 253 5.92 -14.45 -3.79
C LEU A 253 5.39 -15.20 -2.55
N TYR A 254 5.95 -16.38 -2.22
CA TYR A 254 5.55 -17.10 -1.01
C TYR A 254 5.98 -16.39 0.27
N ALA A 255 7.17 -15.79 0.31
CA ALA A 255 7.67 -15.05 1.46
C ALA A 255 6.87 -13.76 1.70
N MET A 256 6.58 -13.02 0.63
CA MET A 256 5.73 -11.83 0.69
C MET A 256 4.32 -12.16 1.17
N ALA A 257 3.68 -13.16 0.56
CA ALA A 257 2.33 -13.58 0.95
C ALA A 257 2.25 -14.10 2.40
N THR A 258 3.28 -14.81 2.87
CA THR A 258 3.31 -15.33 4.26
C THR A 258 3.45 -14.18 5.26
N ALA A 259 4.35 -13.23 4.99
CA ALA A 259 4.51 -12.07 5.84
C ALA A 259 3.25 -11.18 5.84
N THR A 260 2.59 -11.02 4.67
CA THR A 260 1.30 -10.32 4.57
C THR A 260 0.24 -11.00 5.41
N HIS A 261 0.11 -12.33 5.33
CA HIS A 261 -0.80 -13.10 6.17
C HIS A 261 -0.59 -12.81 7.66
N ASP A 262 0.66 -12.82 8.13
CA ASP A 262 0.99 -12.57 9.53
C ASP A 262 0.74 -11.11 9.95
N CYS A 263 0.97 -10.17 9.04
CA CYS A 263 0.64 -8.76 9.20
C CYS A 263 -0.86 -8.54 9.34
N TRP A 264 -1.67 -9.18 8.49
CA TRP A 264 -3.12 -9.05 8.49
C TRP A 264 -3.76 -9.50 9.80
N ALA A 265 -3.17 -10.46 10.51
CA ALA A 265 -3.60 -10.79 11.86
C ALA A 265 -3.43 -9.61 12.85
N ALA A 266 -2.38 -8.79 12.69
CA ALA A 266 -2.21 -7.56 13.45
C ALA A 266 -3.18 -6.46 13.02
N VAL A 267 -3.35 -6.27 11.70
CA VAL A 267 -4.29 -5.27 11.17
C VAL A 267 -5.73 -5.59 11.57
N ALA A 268 -6.14 -6.86 11.56
CA ALA A 268 -7.45 -7.29 12.05
C ALA A 268 -7.68 -6.90 13.53
N ASP A 269 -6.65 -7.10 14.38
CA ASP A 269 -6.70 -6.66 15.78
C ASP A 269 -6.81 -5.13 15.92
N TRP A 270 -6.15 -4.36 15.03
CA TRP A 270 -6.27 -2.90 15.00
C TRP A 270 -7.70 -2.45 14.71
N PHE A 271 -8.39 -3.09 13.76
CA PHE A 271 -9.79 -2.80 13.46
C PHE A 271 -10.75 -3.25 14.56
N ALA A 272 -10.45 -4.35 15.26
CA ALA A 272 -11.29 -4.87 16.33
C ALA A 272 -11.19 -4.05 17.62
N THR A 273 -9.99 -3.55 17.96
CA THR A 273 -9.71 -2.98 19.28
C THR A 273 -9.26 -1.52 19.26
N GLY A 274 -8.84 -1.01 18.09
CA GLY A 274 -8.14 0.28 17.97
C GLY A 274 -6.72 0.26 18.55
N ASN A 275 -6.19 -0.89 18.97
CA ASN A 275 -4.86 -1.02 19.56
C ASN A 275 -3.78 -1.24 18.50
N LEU A 276 -2.99 -0.20 18.24
CA LEU A 276 -1.93 -0.21 17.21
C LEU A 276 -0.57 -0.72 17.70
N THR A 277 -0.52 -1.44 18.84
CA THR A 277 0.76 -1.85 19.47
C THR A 277 1.45 -2.99 18.74
N ARG A 278 0.69 -3.92 18.14
CA ARG A 278 1.25 -5.03 17.38
C ARG A 278 1.72 -4.51 16.02
N ARG A 279 3.04 -4.39 15.84
CA ARG A 279 3.66 -3.84 14.62
C ARG A 279 3.75 -4.89 13.49
N CYS A 280 3.33 -4.47 12.30
CA CYS A 280 3.35 -5.30 11.10
C CYS A 280 4.70 -5.19 10.36
N LEU A 281 5.11 -3.98 9.99
CA LEU A 281 6.31 -3.74 9.20
C LEU A 281 7.60 -4.03 9.97
N VAL A 282 8.63 -4.49 9.26
CA VAL A 282 9.98 -4.69 9.77
C VAL A 282 10.56 -3.37 10.26
N ASP A 283 10.34 -2.28 9.53
CA ASP A 283 10.76 -0.92 9.89
C ASP A 283 10.28 -0.55 11.31
N ASP A 284 8.99 -0.73 11.57
CA ASP A 284 8.38 -0.43 12.87
C ASP A 284 8.97 -1.24 14.03
N ARG A 285 9.36 -2.50 13.76
CA ARG A 285 9.94 -3.40 14.76
C ARG A 285 11.39 -3.03 15.07
N LEU A 286 12.12 -2.53 14.07
CA LEU A 286 13.52 -2.15 14.17
C LEU A 286 13.72 -0.71 14.65
N ARG A 287 12.75 0.17 14.44
CA ARG A 287 12.71 1.50 15.07
C ARG A 287 12.69 1.35 16.58
N ARG A 288 13.87 1.50 17.20
CA ARG A 288 14.00 1.57 18.66
C ARG A 288 13.05 2.66 19.16
N PRO A 289 12.26 2.43 20.23
CA PRO A 289 11.54 3.51 20.85
C PRO A 289 12.56 4.60 21.20
N PRO A 290 12.23 5.89 20.98
CA PRO A 290 13.16 6.96 21.28
C PRO A 290 13.69 6.79 22.70
N PRO A 291 15.01 6.99 22.94
CA PRO A 291 15.62 6.88 24.25
C PRO A 291 14.78 7.63 25.28
N ARG A 292 14.70 7.12 26.52
CA ARG A 292 14.01 7.86 27.60
C ARG A 292 14.62 9.26 27.69
N GLY A 293 13.81 10.29 27.42
CA GLY A 293 14.26 11.69 27.44
C GLY A 293 14.52 12.33 26.08
N SER A 294 14.28 11.65 24.95
CA SER A 294 14.38 12.31 23.64
C SER A 294 13.33 13.42 23.46
N PRO A 295 13.62 14.47 22.66
CA PRO A 295 12.68 15.54 22.35
C PRO A 295 11.32 15.03 21.83
N GLU A 296 11.31 14.01 20.97
CA GLU A 296 10.08 13.39 20.42
C GLU A 296 9.22 12.70 21.48
N ARG A 297 9.84 12.05 22.48
CA ARG A 297 9.10 11.43 23.60
C ARG A 297 8.55 12.52 24.53
N LEU A 298 9.29 13.63 24.70
CA LEU A 298 8.84 14.79 25.48
C LEU A 298 7.69 15.53 24.78
N GLU A 299 7.70 15.68 23.45
CA GLU A 299 6.60 16.26 22.67
C GLU A 299 5.34 15.41 22.73
N ARG A 300 5.44 14.08 22.58
CA ARG A 300 4.29 13.17 22.78
C ARG A 300 3.72 13.22 24.19
N SER A 301 4.56 13.47 25.21
CA SER A 301 4.10 13.63 26.61
C SER A 301 3.51 15.02 26.89
N ARG A 302 4.04 16.08 26.26
CA ARG A 302 3.57 17.46 26.35
C ARG A 302 2.25 17.67 25.61
N GLY A 303 2.03 17.01 24.47
CA GLY A 303 0.74 17.02 23.77
C GLY A 303 -0.42 16.48 24.60
N ARG A 304 -0.18 15.50 25.49
CA ARG A 304 -1.18 14.99 26.44
C ARG A 304 -1.35 15.86 27.69
N SER A 305 -0.36 16.68 28.03
CA SER A 305 -0.36 17.56 29.21
C SER A 305 -0.95 18.95 28.92
N LEU A 306 -0.74 19.50 27.71
CA LEU A 306 -1.30 20.81 27.32
C LEU A 306 -2.83 20.80 27.25
N LEU A 307 -3.43 19.70 26.78
CA LEU A 307 -4.89 19.52 26.73
C LEU A 307 -5.55 19.36 28.11
N ARG A 308 -4.76 19.06 29.16
CA ARG A 308 -5.26 18.93 30.55
C ARG A 308 -5.01 20.17 31.41
N ARG A 309 -4.19 21.13 30.95
CA ARG A 309 -3.80 22.33 31.72
C ARG A 309 -4.36 23.65 31.19
N MET A 310 -5.11 23.67 30.09
CA MET A 310 -5.75 24.89 29.59
C MET A 310 -7.21 25.02 30.06
N GLY A 311 -7.42 25.01 31.37
CA GLY A 311 -8.70 25.42 31.97
C GLY A 311 -9.00 26.89 31.64
N LEU A 312 -9.65 27.15 30.51
CA LEU A 312 -10.04 28.49 30.08
C LEU A 312 -11.49 28.51 29.59
N SER A 313 -12.24 29.41 30.21
CA SER A 313 -13.67 29.64 30.08
C SER A 313 -14.06 30.33 28.77
N SER A 314 -15.33 30.15 28.42
CA SER A 314 -16.06 30.49 27.20
C SER A 314 -16.20 31.98 26.83
N GLY A 315 -15.25 32.85 27.21
CA GLY A 315 -15.40 34.31 27.11
C GLY A 315 -14.58 35.05 26.06
N ARG A 316 -13.58 34.44 25.40
CA ARG A 316 -12.63 35.18 24.52
C ARG A 316 -12.21 34.46 23.24
N LEU A 317 -13.16 33.80 22.57
CA LEU A 317 -12.99 33.25 21.21
C LEU A 317 -13.90 33.93 20.18
N ARG A 318 -14.19 35.22 20.39
CA ARG A 318 -15.10 36.02 19.56
C ARG A 318 -14.43 37.20 18.83
N GLN A 319 -13.10 37.22 18.73
CA GLN A 319 -12.38 38.37 18.15
C GLN A 319 -11.25 38.04 17.17
N LEU A 320 -11.15 36.78 16.69
CA LEU A 320 -10.10 36.38 15.72
C LEU A 320 -10.57 35.38 14.65
N ARG A 321 -11.81 35.51 14.14
CA ARG A 321 -12.20 34.72 12.96
C ARG A 321 -13.09 35.43 11.92
N ASP A 322 -13.25 36.75 12.03
CA ASP A 322 -13.87 37.58 10.98
C ASP A 322 -12.85 38.03 9.90
N ALA A 323 -11.94 37.15 9.50
CA ALA A 323 -11.01 37.43 8.42
C ALA A 323 -10.72 36.15 7.64
N ILE A 324 -11.60 35.87 6.68
CA ILE A 324 -11.44 35.14 5.40
C ILE A 324 -12.82 34.53 5.07
N SER A 325 -13.55 35.23 4.20
CA SER A 325 -14.70 34.69 3.46
C SER A 325 -14.20 33.90 2.27
N VAL A 326 -14.75 32.72 2.03
CA VAL A 326 -14.71 32.05 0.73
C VAL A 326 -16.10 31.46 0.51
N ASP A 327 -16.81 32.06 -0.45
CA ASP A 327 -18.00 31.47 -1.09
C ASP A 327 -17.53 30.44 -2.14
N ASP A 328 -18.30 29.34 -2.22
CA ASP A 328 -18.38 28.27 -3.24
C ASP A 328 -17.10 27.62 -3.82
#